data_AF-A0A536VM47-F1
#
_entry.id   AF-A0A536VM47-F1
#
_cell.length_a   1.000
_cell.length_b   1.000
_cell.length_c   1.000
_cell.angle_alpha   90.00
_cell.angle_beta   90.00
_cell.angle_gamma   90.00
#
_symmetry.space_group_name_H-M   'P 1'
#
loop_
_entity.id
_entity.type
_entity.pdbx_description
1 polymer ?
#
loop_
_entity_poly.entity_id
_entity_poly.type
_entity_poly.pdbx_seq_one_letter_code
_entity_poly.pdbx_strand_id
1 'polypeptide(L)'
;MSNTWRTAWQGHDIVLFRDDAEVDRVSAPQIERIIFVYRGAGESAGDLMHAVVETSEHCFLFPANTGFAGRINFERVEYWAERGCVYWIHQSQAPLPLRLRRGRWWLRLSGPGYSKLPHAELASIIDHWPLEGPQTWDQRKWRRIERSRPFAAREDDHRARA
;
A
#
# COMPACT_ATOMS: atom_id res chain seq x y z
N MET A 1 9.47 -22.05 -17.48
CA MET A 1 8.14 -21.66 -16.99
C MET A 1 8.30 -20.32 -16.27
N SER A 2 7.73 -19.25 -16.83
CA SER A 2 7.81 -17.92 -16.21
C SER A 2 6.89 -17.90 -15.00
N ASN A 3 7.47 -18.00 -13.80
CA ASN A 3 6.79 -17.95 -12.51
C ASN A 3 6.10 -16.59 -12.30
N THR A 4 4.94 -16.40 -12.93
CA THR A 4 4.34 -15.08 -13.13
C THR A 4 3.19 -14.90 -12.17
N TRP A 5 3.42 -14.03 -11.18
CA TRP A 5 2.37 -13.56 -10.29
C TRP A 5 1.54 -12.50 -11.00
N ARG A 6 0.23 -12.52 -10.79
CA ARG A 6 -0.66 -11.42 -11.19
C ARG A 6 -1.89 -11.38 -10.31
N THR A 7 -2.46 -10.20 -10.09
CA THR A 7 -3.79 -10.04 -9.52
C THR A 7 -4.78 -9.57 -10.57
N ALA A 8 -6.07 -9.88 -10.40
CA ALA A 8 -7.14 -9.37 -11.25
C ALA A 8 -8.45 -9.23 -10.47
N TRP A 9 -9.32 -8.33 -10.90
CA TRP A 9 -10.68 -8.25 -10.37
C TRP A 9 -11.56 -9.39 -10.90
N GLN A 10 -12.35 -9.97 -10.01
CA GLN A 10 -13.49 -10.82 -10.36
C GLN A 10 -14.68 -10.39 -9.49
N GLY A 11 -15.65 -9.68 -10.08
CA GLY A 11 -16.73 -9.06 -9.31
C GLY A 11 -16.19 -8.06 -8.29
N HIS A 12 -16.42 -8.32 -7.00
CA HIS A 12 -15.93 -7.50 -5.88
C HIS A 12 -14.63 -8.03 -5.25
N ASP A 13 -14.04 -9.08 -5.81
CA ASP A 13 -12.84 -9.69 -5.27
C ASP A 13 -11.61 -9.35 -6.09
N ILE A 14 -10.46 -9.27 -5.42
CA ILE A 14 -9.14 -9.27 -6.03
C ILE A 14 -8.57 -10.68 -5.90
N VAL A 15 -8.40 -11.33 -7.04
CA VAL A 15 -7.92 -12.71 -7.14
C VAL A 15 -6.43 -12.71 -7.48
N LEU A 16 -5.65 -13.50 -6.74
CA LEU A 16 -4.23 -13.70 -6.96
C LEU A 16 -4.01 -14.98 -7.78
N PHE A 17 -3.25 -14.86 -8.86
CA PHE A 17 -2.85 -15.95 -9.71
C PHE A 17 -1.34 -16.16 -9.68
N ARG A 18 -0.94 -17.41 -9.88
CA ARG A 18 0.43 -17.80 -10.18
C ARG A 18 0.38 -18.81 -11.32
N ASP A 19 1.06 -18.49 -12.42
CA ASP A 19 1.08 -19.34 -13.61
C ASP A 19 -0.35 -19.70 -14.09
N ASP A 20 -1.22 -18.68 -14.09
CA ASP A 20 -2.66 -18.72 -14.43
C ASP A 20 -3.57 -19.58 -13.52
N ALA A 21 -3.03 -20.26 -12.52
CA ALA A 21 -3.82 -20.88 -11.46
C ALA A 21 -4.20 -19.85 -10.39
N GLU A 22 -5.46 -19.84 -9.97
CA GLU A 22 -5.91 -19.09 -8.80
C GLU A 22 -5.22 -19.68 -7.55
N VAL A 23 -4.54 -18.82 -6.80
CA VAL A 23 -3.82 -19.17 -5.56
C VAL A 23 -4.57 -18.68 -4.33
N ASP A 24 -5.15 -17.48 -4.41
CA ASP A 24 -5.88 -16.87 -3.29
C ASP A 24 -6.81 -15.76 -3.78
N ARG A 25 -7.63 -15.26 -2.86
CA ARG A 25 -8.66 -14.27 -3.13
C ARG A 25 -8.88 -13.39 -1.91
N VAL A 26 -9.07 -12.10 -2.14
CA VAL A 26 -9.43 -11.13 -1.11
C VAL A 26 -10.67 -10.38 -1.57
N SER A 27 -11.72 -10.40 -0.75
CA SER A 27 -12.92 -9.63 -1.03
C SER A 27 -12.70 -8.16 -0.69
N ALA A 28 -12.84 -7.26 -1.67
CA ALA A 28 -12.57 -5.84 -1.43
C ALA A 28 -13.44 -5.21 -0.33
N PRO A 29 -14.73 -5.55 -0.17
CA PRO A 29 -15.55 -5.06 0.93
C PRO A 29 -15.04 -5.46 2.33
N GLN A 30 -14.29 -6.56 2.45
CA GLN A 30 -13.71 -7.06 3.70
C GLN A 30 -12.36 -6.43 4.02
N ILE A 31 -11.78 -5.63 3.13
CA ILE A 31 -10.48 -4.98 3.35
C ILE A 31 -10.65 -3.77 4.27
N GLU A 32 -10.07 -3.85 5.45
CA GLU A 32 -10.11 -2.81 6.49
C GLU A 32 -9.00 -1.78 6.29
N ARG A 33 -7.79 -2.22 5.94
CA ARG A 33 -6.63 -1.35 5.65
C ARG A 33 -5.81 -1.91 4.49
N ILE A 34 -5.33 -1.01 3.64
CA ILE A 34 -4.30 -1.26 2.63
C ILE A 34 -3.12 -0.36 2.97
N ILE A 35 -1.96 -0.93 3.22
CA ILE A 35 -0.75 -0.18 3.58
C ILE A 35 0.30 -0.40 2.49
N PHE A 36 0.61 0.65 1.75
CA PHE A 36 1.70 0.65 0.78
C PHE A 36 3.03 0.95 1.46
N VAL A 37 3.92 -0.03 1.40
CA VAL A 37 5.30 0.13 1.88
C VAL A 37 6.18 0.54 0.69
N TYR A 38 6.73 1.74 0.77
CA TYR A 38 7.55 2.31 -0.30
C TYR A 38 9.00 2.55 0.12
N ARG A 39 9.89 2.71 -0.86
CA ARG A 39 11.27 3.18 -0.68
C ARG A 39 11.48 4.53 -1.37
N GLY A 40 12.58 5.20 -1.05
CA GLY A 40 12.87 6.50 -1.64
C GLY A 40 11.76 7.50 -1.31
N ALA A 41 11.34 8.28 -2.31
CA ALA A 41 10.26 9.25 -2.12
C ALA A 41 8.84 8.63 -2.19
N GLY A 42 8.71 7.40 -2.72
CA GLY A 42 7.41 6.75 -2.88
C GLY A 42 6.52 7.43 -3.91
N GLU A 43 7.11 7.93 -5.00
CA GLU A 43 6.45 8.79 -5.99
C GLU A 43 6.30 8.14 -7.37
N SER A 44 6.90 6.96 -7.55
CA SER A 44 6.70 6.11 -8.71
C SER A 44 6.17 4.74 -8.32
N ALA A 45 5.53 4.04 -9.27
CA ALA A 45 5.14 2.64 -9.07
C ALA A 45 6.35 1.74 -8.73
N GLY A 46 7.56 2.09 -9.21
CA GLY A 46 8.81 1.36 -8.94
C GLY A 46 9.38 1.57 -7.51
N ASP A 47 8.80 2.51 -6.76
CA ASP A 47 9.13 2.73 -5.36
C ASP A 47 8.33 1.83 -4.41
N LEU A 48 7.25 1.22 -4.89
CA LEU A 48 6.45 0.30 -4.09
C LEU A 48 7.18 -1.03 -3.94
N MET A 49 7.36 -1.45 -2.69
CA MET A 49 8.05 -2.70 -2.35
C MET A 49 7.04 -3.84 -2.17
N HIS A 50 6.00 -3.59 -1.38
CA HIS A 50 4.89 -4.50 -1.14
C HIS A 50 3.69 -3.74 -0.57
N ALA A 51 2.53 -4.37 -0.60
CA ALA A 51 1.34 -3.94 0.13
C ALA A 51 1.05 -4.90 1.27
N VAL A 52 0.65 -4.35 2.42
CA VAL A 52 -0.03 -5.10 3.49
C VAL A 52 -1.52 -4.85 3.34
N VAL A 53 -2.32 -5.91 3.35
CA VAL A 53 -3.78 -5.80 3.26
C VAL A 53 -4.37 -6.51 4.46
N GLU A 54 -5.11 -5.78 5.26
CA GLU A 54 -5.72 -6.29 6.48
C GLU A 54 -7.21 -6.48 6.27
N THR A 55 -7.68 -7.65 6.68
CA THR A 55 -9.09 -7.96 6.94
C THR A 55 -9.21 -8.35 8.41
N SER A 56 -10.45 -8.54 8.90
CA SER A 56 -10.70 -8.99 10.28
C SER A 56 -9.96 -10.28 10.65
N GLU A 57 -9.78 -11.17 9.67
CA GLU A 57 -9.21 -12.51 9.89
C GLU A 57 -7.75 -12.61 9.49
N HIS A 58 -7.31 -11.85 8.47
CA HIS A 58 -6.02 -12.07 7.83
C HIS A 58 -5.25 -10.79 7.55
N CYS A 59 -3.93 -10.91 7.59
CA CYS A 59 -2.99 -9.97 6.97
C CYS A 59 -2.37 -10.63 5.73
N PHE A 60 -2.53 -10.00 4.58
CA PHE A 60 -1.91 -10.41 3.32
C PHE A 60 -0.71 -9.53 3.03
N LEU A 61 0.40 -10.15 2.60
CA LEU A 61 1.56 -9.46 2.06
C LEU A 61 1.61 -9.69 0.55
N PHE A 62 1.41 -8.62 -0.22
CA PHE A 62 1.49 -8.63 -1.67
C PHE A 62 2.80 -7.99 -2.14
N PRO A 63 3.79 -8.75 -2.62
CA PRO A 63 4.96 -8.16 -3.24
C PRO A 63 4.63 -7.35 -4.49
N ALA A 64 5.49 -6.40 -4.83
CA ALA A 64 5.30 -5.50 -5.98
C ALA A 64 5.06 -6.24 -7.30
N ASN A 65 5.70 -7.40 -7.50
CA ASN A 65 5.56 -8.20 -8.72
C ASN A 65 4.19 -8.88 -8.89
N THR A 66 3.31 -8.83 -7.89
CA THR A 66 1.93 -9.35 -8.00
C THR A 66 0.99 -8.41 -8.76
N GLY A 67 1.36 -7.13 -8.91
CA GLY A 67 0.52 -6.11 -9.54
C GLY A 67 -0.62 -5.59 -8.65
N PHE A 68 -0.72 -6.03 -7.38
CA PHE A 68 -1.78 -5.59 -6.45
C PHE A 68 -1.88 -4.06 -6.34
N ALA A 69 -0.76 -3.38 -6.16
CA ALA A 69 -0.75 -1.92 -6.07
C ALA A 69 -1.33 -1.22 -7.30
N GLY A 70 -1.14 -1.81 -8.50
CA GLY A 70 -1.75 -1.29 -9.72
C GLY A 70 -3.28 -1.35 -9.69
N ARG A 71 -3.84 -2.44 -9.14
CA ARG A 71 -5.29 -2.62 -8.99
C ARG A 71 -5.92 -1.61 -8.04
N ILE A 72 -5.18 -1.14 -7.04
CA ILE A 72 -5.69 -0.17 -6.08
C ILE A 72 -5.49 1.26 -6.59
N ASN A 73 -4.33 1.55 -7.18
CA ASN A 73 -3.98 2.93 -7.57
C ASN A 73 -4.57 3.36 -8.91
N PHE A 74 -4.89 2.43 -9.81
CA PHE A 74 -5.32 2.76 -11.18
C PHE A 74 -6.68 2.18 -11.58
N GLU A 75 -7.27 1.31 -10.76
CA GLU A 75 -8.57 0.71 -11.04
C GLU A 75 -9.53 0.99 -9.90
N ARG A 76 -10.78 1.33 -10.24
CA ARG A 76 -11.85 1.63 -9.26
C ARG A 76 -11.40 2.67 -8.23
N VAL A 77 -10.78 3.76 -8.71
CA VAL A 77 -10.13 4.77 -7.85
C VAL A 77 -11.14 5.43 -6.92
N GLU A 78 -12.34 5.73 -7.42
CA GLU A 78 -13.44 6.32 -6.64
C GLU A 78 -13.84 5.40 -5.48
N TYR A 79 -13.94 4.09 -5.73
CA TYR A 79 -14.25 3.10 -4.69
C TYR A 79 -13.22 3.13 -3.56
N TRP A 80 -11.92 3.17 -3.87
CA TRP A 80 -10.88 3.23 -2.84
C TRP A 80 -10.81 4.58 -2.14
N ALA A 81 -11.12 5.67 -2.84
CA ALA A 81 -11.21 7.00 -2.25
C ALA A 81 -12.37 7.09 -1.25
N GLU A 82 -13.54 6.57 -1.60
CA GLU A 82 -14.72 6.49 -0.73
C GLU A 82 -14.50 5.59 0.48
N ARG A 83 -13.85 4.43 0.27
CA ARG A 83 -13.50 3.51 1.36
C ARG A 83 -12.53 4.11 2.37
N GLY A 84 -11.70 5.07 1.97
CA GLY A 84 -10.79 5.76 2.87
C GLY A 84 -9.87 4.83 3.66
N CYS A 85 -9.40 3.74 3.04
CA CYS A 85 -8.64 2.68 3.73
C CYS A 85 -7.20 2.49 3.20
N VAL A 86 -6.69 3.41 2.39
CA VAL A 86 -5.34 3.33 1.79
C VAL A 86 -4.35 4.19 2.58
N TYR A 87 -3.27 3.58 3.05
CA TYR A 87 -2.23 4.19 3.87
C TYR A 87 -0.85 3.97 3.26
N TRP A 88 0.11 4.79 3.68
CA TRP A 88 1.46 4.81 3.12
C TRP A 88 2.49 4.83 4.24
N ILE A 89 3.60 4.13 4.03
CA ILE A 89 4.72 4.16 4.97
C ILE A 89 6.05 3.91 4.26
N HIS A 90 7.10 4.61 4.70
CA HIS A 90 8.45 4.37 4.21
C HIS A 90 9.01 3.07 4.82
N GLN A 91 9.70 2.26 4.02
CA GLN A 91 10.20 0.93 4.39
C GLN A 91 11.05 0.90 5.67
N SER A 92 11.76 2.00 5.98
CA SER A 92 12.59 2.07 7.20
C SER A 92 11.77 2.12 8.48
N GLN A 93 10.47 2.44 8.39
CA GLN A 93 9.54 2.55 9.50
C GLN A 93 8.54 1.38 9.54
N ALA A 94 8.61 0.44 8.59
CA ALA A 94 7.73 -0.72 8.48
C ALA A 94 8.52 -2.04 8.65
N PRO A 95 9.13 -2.29 9.82
CA PRO A 95 9.88 -3.53 10.03
C PRO A 95 8.93 -4.73 10.03
N LEU A 96 9.24 -5.73 9.20
CA LEU A 96 8.59 -7.03 9.24
C LEU A 96 9.39 -8.04 10.08
N PRO A 97 8.72 -9.03 10.71
CA PRO A 97 9.38 -10.20 11.29
C PRO A 97 10.38 -10.85 10.32
N LEU A 98 11.53 -11.29 10.83
CA LEU A 98 12.62 -11.85 10.00
C LEU A 98 12.18 -13.01 9.09
N ARG A 99 11.21 -13.83 9.55
CA ARG A 99 10.64 -14.93 8.76
C ARG A 99 9.94 -14.46 7.48
N LEU A 100 9.40 -13.25 7.49
CA LEU A 100 8.67 -12.65 6.35
C LEU A 100 9.59 -11.85 5.44
N ARG A 101 10.77 -11.44 5.92
CA ARG A 101 11.77 -10.69 5.14
C ARG A 101 12.56 -11.57 4.16
N ARG A 102 12.46 -12.90 4.26
CA ARG A 102 13.28 -13.85 3.47
C ARG A 102 12.60 -14.26 2.17
N GLY A 103 12.86 -13.50 1.10
CA GLY A 103 12.95 -14.09 -0.23
C GLY A 103 14.18 -15.01 -0.29
N ARG A 104 14.05 -16.21 -0.83
CA ARG A 104 15.18 -17.13 -1.05
C ARG A 104 16.20 -16.47 -1.99
N TRP A 105 17.18 -15.73 -1.47
CA TRP A 105 18.56 -15.53 -1.99
C TRP A 105 19.28 -14.37 -1.29
N TRP A 106 20.52 -14.61 -0.86
CA TRP A 106 21.35 -13.72 -0.03
C TRP A 106 21.89 -12.47 -0.75
N LEU A 107 21.56 -12.23 -2.02
CA LEU A 107 22.18 -11.18 -2.85
C LEU A 107 21.20 -10.18 -3.46
N ARG A 108 19.90 -10.31 -3.21
CA ARG A 108 18.91 -9.29 -3.62
C ARG A 108 17.93 -9.08 -2.47
N LEU A 109 17.85 -7.84 -1.99
CA LEU A 109 16.75 -7.34 -1.17
C LEU A 109 15.46 -7.29 -2.02
N SER A 110 15.04 -8.45 -2.52
CA SER A 110 13.67 -8.64 -2.98
C SER A 110 12.84 -8.71 -1.71
N GLY A 111 11.83 -7.85 -1.57
CA GLY A 111 10.98 -7.74 -0.39
C GLY A 111 10.27 -9.06 -0.02
N PRO A 112 9.24 -9.01 0.85
CA PRO A 112 8.54 -10.23 1.26
C PRO A 112 7.96 -10.99 0.06
N GLY A 113 7.93 -12.32 0.15
CA GLY A 113 7.12 -13.13 -0.77
C GLY A 113 5.62 -12.95 -0.49
N TYR A 114 4.76 -13.46 -1.38
CA TYR A 114 3.34 -13.53 -1.06
C TYR A 114 3.13 -14.34 0.22
N SER A 115 2.29 -13.84 1.13
CA SER A 115 1.94 -14.54 2.36
C SER A 115 0.54 -14.13 2.82
N LYS A 116 -0.19 -15.10 3.37
CA LYS A 116 -1.45 -14.90 4.09
C LYS A 116 -1.22 -15.40 5.51
N LEU A 117 -1.43 -14.52 6.48
CA LEU A 117 -1.20 -14.78 7.89
C LEU A 117 -2.48 -14.44 8.66
N PRO A 118 -2.75 -15.08 9.81
CA PRO A 118 -3.76 -14.61 10.74
C PRO A 118 -3.52 -13.15 11.11
N HIS A 119 -4.58 -12.35 11.20
CA HIS A 119 -4.50 -10.91 11.51
C HIS A 119 -3.66 -10.64 12.76
N ALA A 120 -3.89 -11.42 13.82
CA ALA A 120 -3.20 -11.31 15.10
C ALA A 120 -1.67 -11.46 15.03
N GLU A 121 -1.11 -12.09 13.99
CA GLU A 121 0.34 -12.25 13.85
C GLU A 121 1.07 -10.94 13.51
N LEU A 122 0.39 -10.00 12.86
CA LEU A 122 1.00 -8.75 12.39
C LEU A 122 0.34 -7.50 12.96
N ALA A 123 -0.93 -7.57 13.39
CA ALA A 123 -1.69 -6.43 13.89
C ALA A 123 -0.91 -5.60 14.92
N SER A 124 -0.37 -6.25 15.96
CA SER A 124 0.38 -5.57 17.01
C SER A 124 1.64 -4.86 16.51
N ILE A 125 2.29 -5.35 15.45
CA ILE A 125 3.45 -4.69 14.86
C ILE A 125 3.01 -3.51 13.99
N ILE A 126 1.98 -3.71 13.18
CA ILE A 126 1.44 -2.72 12.25
C ILE A 126 0.83 -1.53 12.98
N ASP A 127 0.15 -1.74 14.11
CA ASP A 127 -0.50 -0.67 14.86
C ASP A 127 0.50 0.36 15.44
N HIS A 128 1.79 0.03 15.51
CA HIS A 128 2.85 0.95 15.91
C HIS A 128 3.50 1.67 14.73
N TRP A 129 3.09 1.38 13.48
CA TRP A 129 3.64 2.02 12.30
C TRP A 129 3.09 3.45 12.16
N PRO A 130 3.95 4.46 11.92
CA PRO A 130 3.51 5.83 11.68
C PRO A 130 2.94 5.98 10.27
N LEU A 131 1.72 5.49 10.05
CA LEU A 131 1.04 5.50 8.76
C LEU A 131 0.67 6.92 8.31
N GLU A 132 0.90 7.22 7.03
CA GLU A 132 0.41 8.43 6.36
C GLU A 132 -0.90 8.10 5.61
N GLY A 133 -2.00 8.81 5.92
CA GLY A 133 -3.30 8.60 5.28
C GLY A 133 -4.47 8.69 6.25
N PRO A 134 -5.67 8.21 5.85
CA PRO A 134 -5.94 7.53 4.59
C PRO A 134 -5.95 8.48 3.39
N GLN A 135 -5.39 8.04 2.27
CA GLN A 135 -5.37 8.77 1.01
C GLN A 135 -4.99 7.85 -0.17
N THR A 136 -5.62 8.04 -1.32
CA THR A 136 -5.20 7.39 -2.57
C THR A 136 -3.91 8.00 -3.12
N TRP A 137 -3.32 7.36 -4.14
CA TRP A 137 -2.15 7.88 -4.83
C TRP A 137 -2.33 9.31 -5.33
N ASP A 138 -3.45 9.59 -6.00
CA ASP A 138 -3.73 10.91 -6.57
C ASP A 138 -3.93 11.96 -5.48
N GLN A 139 -4.64 11.62 -4.39
CA GLN A 139 -4.79 12.51 -3.25
C GLN A 139 -3.44 12.86 -2.60
N ARG A 140 -2.55 11.86 -2.45
CA ARG A 140 -1.18 12.06 -1.95
C ARG A 140 -0.36 12.97 -2.87
N LYS A 141 -0.46 12.77 -4.19
CA LYS A 141 0.19 13.61 -5.20
C LYS A 141 -0.29 15.07 -5.12
N TRP A 142 -1.60 15.29 -5.00
CA TRP A 142 -2.18 16.64 -4.86
C TRP A 142 -1.74 17.34 -3.58
N ARG A 143 -1.79 16.68 -2.41
CA ARG A 143 -1.30 17.24 -1.15
C ARG A 143 0.16 17.68 -1.21
N ARG A 144 1.00 16.92 -1.92
CA ARG A 144 2.39 17.30 -2.14
C ARG A 144 2.51 18.56 -2.98
N ILE A 145 1.74 18.66 -4.07
CA ILE A 145 1.71 19.87 -4.92
C ILE A 145 1.29 21.08 -4.08
N GLU A 146 0.24 20.95 -3.27
CA GLU A 146 -0.22 22.02 -2.36
C GLU A 146 0.88 22.45 -1.38
N ARG A 147 1.54 21.50 -0.72
CA ARG A 147 2.66 21.77 0.21
C ARG A 147 3.89 22.39 -0.45
N SER A 148 4.10 22.10 -1.73
CA SER A 148 5.27 22.57 -2.48
C SER A 148 5.11 23.97 -3.07
N ARG A 149 3.93 24.60 -2.93
CA ARG A 149 3.72 25.97 -3.41
C ARG A 149 4.50 26.95 -2.52
N PRO A 150 5.51 27.65 -3.04
CA PRO A 150 6.13 28.75 -2.30
C PRO A 150 5.07 29.85 -2.12
N PHE A 151 5.04 30.49 -0.95
CA PHE A 151 4.20 31.66 -0.59
C PHE A 151 2.79 31.45 0.03
N ALA A 152 2.42 30.27 0.53
CA ALA A 152 1.12 30.09 1.23
C ALA A 152 1.02 30.73 2.65
N ALA A 153 2.00 31.54 3.07
CA ALA A 153 2.01 32.20 4.37
C ALA A 153 2.44 33.66 4.26
N ARG A 154 1.46 34.56 4.04
CA ARG A 154 1.33 35.93 4.60
C ARG A 154 0.23 36.70 3.86
N GLU A 155 -1.03 36.45 4.21
CA GLU A 155 -2.15 37.33 3.80
C GLU A 155 -2.96 37.89 4.99
N ASP A 156 -2.47 37.74 6.23
CA ASP A 156 -3.18 38.21 7.44
C ASP A 156 -2.56 39.46 8.13
N ASP A 157 -1.59 40.15 7.51
CA ASP A 157 -0.85 41.24 8.19
C ASP A 157 -1.28 42.68 7.78
N HIS A 158 -2.30 42.85 6.93
CA HIS A 158 -2.64 44.18 6.37
C HIS A 158 -4.04 44.74 6.67
N ARG A 159 -4.82 44.15 7.59
CA ARG A 159 -6.15 44.67 7.97
C ARG A 159 -6.30 45.20 9.40
N ALA A 160 -5.19 45.46 10.10
CA ALA A 160 -5.21 46.12 11.39
C ALA A 160 -4.38 47.40 11.37
N ARG A 161 -4.79 48.39 10.58
CA ARG A 161 -4.47 49.84 10.69
C ARG A 161 -5.09 50.60 9.52
N ALA A 162 -6.35 50.97 9.66
CA ALA A 162 -6.94 52.14 9.01
C ALA A 162 -8.02 52.69 9.95
#